data_AF-A0A0B1S9Y4-F1
#
_entry.id   AF-A0A0B1S9Y4-F1
#
_cell.length_a   1.000
_cell.length_b   1.000
_cell.length_c   1.000
_cell.angle_alpha   90.00
_cell.angle_beta   90.00
_cell.angle_gamma   90.00
#
_symmetry.space_group_name_H-M   'P 1'
#
loop_
_entity.id
_entity.type
_entity.pdbx_description
1 polymer ?
#
loop_
_entity_poly.entity_id
_entity_poly.type
_entity_poly.pdbx_seq_one_letter_code
_entity_poly.pdbx_strand_id
1 'polypeptide(L)'
;MQKLPPGKFPYPKIYYMRKFSESNPVKGYIIMEYIENFKVINVYENVPLKAVREVLRAIAVMEAMSLKLSSAEKEQMTKNFFVELYGQFFNDEKLELTAKSLRASVDERLESKVREVER
;
A
#
# COMPACT_ATOMS: atom_id res chain seq x y z
N MET A 1 13.83 14.83 -7.51
CA MET A 1 12.51 14.63 -6.86
C MET A 1 11.72 15.93 -6.95
N GLN A 2 10.57 15.90 -7.61
CA GLN A 2 9.63 17.02 -7.58
C GLN A 2 9.15 17.25 -6.16
N LYS A 3 9.06 18.53 -5.76
CA LYS A 3 8.46 18.91 -4.48
C LYS A 3 6.94 18.77 -4.59
N LEU A 4 6.30 18.20 -3.56
CA LEU A 4 4.85 18.15 -3.48
C LEU A 4 4.27 19.58 -3.45
N PRO A 5 3.16 19.85 -4.17
CA PRO A 5 2.52 21.14 -4.17
C PRO A 5 2.03 21.48 -2.74
N PRO A 6 2.42 22.63 -2.18
CA PRO A 6 2.07 22.99 -0.82
C PRO A 6 0.54 23.06 -0.66
N GLY A 7 0.03 22.48 0.43
CA GLY A 7 -1.39 22.48 0.78
C GLY A 7 -2.30 21.60 -0.08
N LYS A 8 -1.78 20.83 -1.05
CA LYS A 8 -2.58 19.96 -1.93
C LYS A 8 -2.46 18.46 -1.63
N PHE A 9 -1.46 18.07 -0.84
CA PHE A 9 -1.25 16.69 -0.45
C PHE A 9 -0.99 16.63 1.06
N PRO A 10 -1.83 15.94 1.85
CA PRO A 10 -1.55 15.74 3.26
C PRO A 10 -0.41 14.72 3.42
N TYR A 11 0.69 15.12 4.03
CA TYR A 11 1.79 14.20 4.37
C TYR A 11 2.26 14.45 5.82
N PRO A 12 2.65 13.39 6.55
CA PRO A 12 3.19 13.53 7.90
C PRO A 12 4.52 14.27 7.87
N LYS A 13 4.79 15.05 8.91
CA LYS A 13 6.09 15.73 9.03
C LYS A 13 7.21 14.69 9.17
N ILE A 14 8.22 14.75 8.30
CA ILE A 14 9.41 13.89 8.38
C ILE A 14 10.43 14.57 9.30
N TYR A 15 10.82 13.90 10.37
CA TYR A 15 11.83 14.39 11.32
C TYR A 15 13.23 13.96 10.93
N TYR A 16 13.38 12.74 10.43
CA TYR A 16 14.68 12.20 10.03
C TYR A 16 14.51 11.10 8.99
N MET A 17 15.50 10.96 8.11
CA MET A 17 15.58 9.81 7.22
C MET A 17 17.03 9.37 7.05
N ARG A 18 17.23 8.05 6.97
CA ARG A 18 18.49 7.44 6.58
C ARG A 18 18.23 6.50 5.41
N LYS A 19 18.92 6.76 4.29
CA LYS A 19 18.92 5.87 3.13
C LYS A 19 19.78 4.64 3.41
N PHE A 20 19.52 3.57 2.68
CA PHE A 20 20.46 2.47 2.55
C PHE A 20 21.79 2.99 2.00
N SER A 21 22.89 2.41 2.46
CA SER A 21 24.24 2.73 2.00
C SER A 21 25.04 1.44 1.89
N GLU A 22 26.17 1.46 1.17
CA GLU A 22 27.07 0.30 1.08
C GLU A 22 27.51 -0.17 2.48
N SER A 23 27.76 0.78 3.39
CA SER A 23 28.11 0.51 4.79
C SER A 23 26.93 0.07 5.68
N ASN A 24 25.69 0.18 5.19
CA ASN A 24 24.49 -0.22 5.90
C ASN A 24 23.41 -0.66 4.89
N PRO A 25 23.63 -1.81 4.24
CA PRO A 25 22.79 -2.25 3.12
C PRO A 25 21.41 -2.71 3.58
N VAL A 26 21.22 -2.97 4.88
CA VAL A 26 20.02 -3.61 5.43
C VAL A 26 19.15 -2.69 6.30
N LYS A 27 19.58 -1.45 6.60
CA LYS A 27 18.79 -0.54 7.44
C LYS A 27 18.67 0.86 6.84
N GLY A 28 17.63 1.05 6.04
CA GLY A 28 17.03 2.35 5.77
C GLY A 28 15.86 2.59 6.72
N TYR A 29 15.65 3.83 7.16
CA TYR A 29 14.50 4.16 8.00
C TYR A 29 14.07 5.62 7.82
N ILE A 30 12.79 5.86 8.07
CA ILE A 30 12.16 7.18 8.07
C ILE A 30 11.50 7.35 9.44
N ILE A 31 11.85 8.44 10.13
CA ILE A 31 11.21 8.86 11.37
C ILE A 31 10.28 10.02 11.00
N MET A 32 8.99 9.84 11.23
CA MET A 32 7.95 10.79 10.86
C MET A 32 6.95 10.98 11.99
N GLU A 33 6.13 12.01 11.86
CA GLU A 33 5.02 12.33 12.74
C GLU A 33 4.13 11.12 13.00
N TYR A 34 3.85 10.90 14.29
CA TYR A 34 2.88 9.90 14.72
C TYR A 34 1.48 10.47 14.53
N ILE A 35 0.65 9.78 13.75
CA ILE A 35 -0.75 10.15 13.52
C ILE A 35 -1.61 9.28 14.43
N GLU A 36 -2.16 9.89 15.48
CA GLU A 36 -3.13 9.26 16.35
C GLU A 36 -4.47 9.02 15.62
N ASN A 37 -5.20 7.99 16.04
CA ASN A 37 -6.55 7.66 15.55
C ASN A 37 -6.64 7.38 14.04
N PHE A 38 -5.56 6.87 13.44
CA PHE A 38 -5.65 6.37 12.06
C PHE A 38 -6.53 5.10 12.04
N LYS A 39 -7.52 5.09 11.16
CA LYS A 39 -8.32 3.90 10.87
C LYS A 39 -7.88 3.33 9.53
N VAL A 40 -7.43 2.08 9.52
CA VAL A 40 -7.27 1.33 8.28
C VAL A 40 -8.67 1.03 7.77
N ILE A 41 -8.99 1.55 6.58
CA ILE A 41 -10.24 1.29 5.88
C ILE A 41 -9.92 0.34 4.75
N ASN A 42 -10.60 -0.81 4.71
CA ASN A 42 -10.47 -1.74 3.59
C ASN A 42 -11.32 -1.26 2.42
N VAL A 43 -10.91 -1.56 1.19
CA VAL A 43 -11.60 -1.11 -0.04
C VAL A 43 -13.06 -1.57 -0.11
N TYR A 44 -13.40 -2.69 0.53
CA TYR A 44 -14.77 -3.23 0.58
C TYR A 44 -15.64 -2.60 1.69
N GLU A 45 -15.09 -1.76 2.56
CA GLU A 45 -15.87 -1.10 3.61
C GLU A 45 -16.64 0.09 3.05
N ASN A 46 -17.93 0.16 3.39
CA ASN A 46 -18.75 1.31 3.03
C ASN A 46 -18.32 2.53 3.85
N VAL A 47 -17.84 3.56 3.15
CA VAL A 47 -17.44 4.83 3.74
C VAL A 47 -18.26 5.99 3.17
N PRO A 48 -18.64 6.97 4.00
CA PRO A 48 -19.34 8.15 3.51
C PRO A 48 -18.52 8.88 2.44
N LEU A 49 -19.16 9.38 1.39
CA LEU A 49 -18.49 10.13 0.30
C LEU A 49 -17.62 11.29 0.82
N LYS A 50 -18.06 11.94 1.90
CA LYS A 50 -17.31 13.03 2.55
C LYS A 50 -15.96 12.56 3.12
N ALA A 51 -15.86 11.33 3.59
CA ALA A 51 -14.64 10.76 4.16
C ALA A 51 -13.59 10.43 3.08
N VAL A 52 -14.02 9.97 1.90
CA VAL A 52 -13.11 9.63 0.79
C VAL A 52 -12.71 10.85 -0.05
N ARG A 53 -13.43 11.96 0.05
CA ARG A 53 -13.21 13.15 -0.78
C ARG A 53 -11.76 13.66 -0.75
N GLU A 54 -11.17 13.76 0.44
CA GLU A 54 -9.80 14.28 0.57
C GLU A 54 -8.76 13.26 0.07
N VAL A 55 -9.02 11.96 0.24
CA VAL A 55 -8.18 10.88 -0.32
C VAL A 55 -8.21 10.93 -1.84
N LEU A 56 -9.39 11.02 -2.45
CA LEU A 56 -9.55 11.10 -3.90
C LEU A 56 -8.88 12.35 -4.49
N ARG A 57 -8.97 13.50 -3.80
CA ARG A 57 -8.24 14.72 -4.19
C ARG A 57 -6.72 14.52 -4.14
N ALA A 58 -6.21 13.90 -3.08
CA ALA A 58 -4.79 13.61 -2.96
C ALA A 58 -4.31 12.67 -4.08
N ILE A 59 -5.10 11.64 -4.43
CA ILE A 59 -4.84 10.75 -5.57
C ILE A 59 -4.79 11.54 -6.88
N ALA A 60 -5.80 12.36 -7.17
CA ALA A 60 -5.83 13.16 -8.39
C ALA A 60 -4.64 14.13 -8.50
N VAL A 61 -4.18 14.70 -7.38
CA VAL A 61 -2.97 15.54 -7.34
C VAL A 61 -1.72 14.71 -7.66
N MET A 62 -1.57 13.52 -7.08
CA MET A 62 -0.45 12.61 -7.39
C MET A 62 -0.45 12.19 -8.86
N GLU A 63 -1.61 11.83 -9.41
CA GLU A 63 -1.77 11.47 -10.81
C GLU A 63 -1.38 12.63 -11.72
N ALA A 64 -1.87 13.85 -11.46
CA ALA A 64 -1.50 15.02 -12.24
C ALA A 64 0.00 15.34 -12.16
N MET A 65 0.65 15.08 -11.01
CA MET A 65 2.10 15.22 -10.87
C MET A 65 2.86 14.17 -11.67
N SER A 66 2.35 12.93 -11.72
CA SER A 66 2.98 11.84 -12.48
C SER A 66 3.15 12.16 -13.97
N LEU A 67 2.28 13.01 -14.53
CA LEU A 67 2.36 13.47 -15.91
C LEU A 67 3.66 14.22 -16.20
N LYS A 68 4.24 14.87 -15.18
CA LYS A 68 5.46 15.67 -15.29
C LYS A 68 6.75 14.86 -15.09
N LEU A 69 6.63 13.55 -14.82
CA LEU A 69 7.80 12.68 -14.67
C LEU A 69 8.44 12.45 -16.04
N SER A 70 9.77 12.48 -16.07
CA SER A 70 10.56 12.10 -17.25
C SER A 70 10.40 10.61 -17.58
N SER A 71 10.75 10.20 -18.80
CA SER A 71 10.71 8.79 -19.20
C SER A 71 11.58 7.91 -18.29
N ALA A 72 12.75 8.40 -17.88
CA ALA A 72 13.65 7.68 -16.97
C ALA A 72 13.06 7.54 -15.54
N GLU A 73 12.39 8.57 -15.03
CA GLU A 73 11.68 8.49 -13.75
C GLU A 73 10.49 7.53 -13.82
N LYS A 74 9.75 7.53 -14.95
CA LYS A 74 8.64 6.60 -15.20
C LYS A 74 9.12 5.15 -15.34
N GLU A 75 10.33 4.93 -15.83
CA GLU A 75 10.94 3.60 -15.92
C GLU A 75 11.41 3.08 -14.54
N GLN A 76 11.86 3.98 -13.66
CA GLN A 76 12.13 3.66 -12.26
C GLN A 76 10.86 3.38 -11.44
N MET A 77 9.71 3.95 -11.83
CA MET A 77 8.43 3.50 -11.30
C MET A 77 8.18 2.10 -11.83
N THR A 78 8.22 1.11 -10.96
CA THR A 78 8.12 -0.28 -11.35
C THR A 78 6.84 -0.49 -12.14
N LYS A 79 6.96 -0.84 -13.43
CA LYS A 79 5.81 -1.18 -14.30
C LYS A 79 4.89 -2.21 -13.64
N ASN A 80 5.49 -3.05 -12.79
CA ASN A 80 4.87 -4.13 -12.06
C ASN A 80 4.88 -3.90 -10.54
N PHE A 81 4.94 -2.65 -10.04
CA PHE A 81 5.13 -2.37 -8.60
C PHE A 81 4.17 -3.17 -7.72
N PHE A 82 2.88 -3.20 -8.10
CA PHE A 82 1.88 -3.97 -7.39
C PHE A 82 2.09 -5.47 -7.55
N VAL A 83 2.44 -5.98 -8.73
CA VAL A 83 2.70 -7.41 -8.94
C VAL A 83 3.93 -7.87 -8.15
N GLU A 84 4.99 -7.08 -8.12
CA GLU A 84 6.21 -7.40 -7.35
C GLU A 84 5.98 -7.27 -5.85
N LEU A 85 5.32 -6.20 -5.40
CA LEU A 85 4.97 -6.00 -4.00
C LEU A 85 4.04 -7.11 -3.51
N TYR A 86 2.93 -7.33 -4.20
CA TYR A 86 1.96 -8.37 -3.82
C TYR A 86 2.50 -9.78 -4.05
N GLY A 87 3.35 -10.02 -5.05
CA GLY A 87 4.01 -11.31 -5.26
C GLY A 87 4.89 -11.73 -4.09
N GLN A 88 5.45 -10.78 -3.32
CA GLN A 88 6.13 -11.10 -2.06
C GLN A 88 5.19 -11.55 -0.94
N PHE A 89 3.91 -11.15 -0.98
CA PHE A 89 2.91 -11.51 0.03
C PHE A 89 2.04 -12.70 -0.38
N PHE A 90 1.83 -12.90 -1.68
CA PHE A 90 0.95 -13.90 -2.29
C PHE A 90 1.75 -14.84 -3.20
N ASN A 91 2.79 -15.46 -2.64
CA ASN A 91 3.44 -16.60 -3.28
C ASN A 91 2.74 -17.90 -2.85
N ASP A 92 2.99 -19.00 -3.56
CA ASP A 92 2.31 -20.28 -3.35
C ASP A 92 2.40 -20.76 -1.89
N GLU A 93 3.58 -20.61 -1.26
CA GLU A 93 3.81 -20.99 0.13
C GLU A 93 2.93 -20.17 1.10
N LYS A 94 2.90 -18.85 0.97
CA LYS A 94 2.11 -17.96 1.83
C LYS A 94 0.61 -18.09 1.57
N LEU A 95 0.23 -18.34 0.33
CA LEU A 95 -1.15 -18.63 -0.06
C LEU A 95 -1.63 -19.94 0.59
N GLU A 96 -0.82 -21.00 0.53
CA GLU A 96 -1.14 -22.27 1.18
C GLU A 96 -1.26 -22.10 2.70
N LEU A 97 -0.37 -21.34 3.31
CA LEU A 97 -0.40 -21.06 4.75
C LEU A 97 -1.66 -20.27 5.15
N THR A 98 -2.04 -19.29 4.33
CA THR A 98 -3.27 -18.50 4.51
C THR A 98 -4.52 -19.37 4.34
N ALA A 99 -4.57 -20.22 3.32
CA ALA A 99 -5.67 -21.16 3.09
C ALA A 99 -5.81 -22.16 4.24
N LYS A 100 -4.69 -22.71 4.75
CA LYS A 100 -4.68 -23.61 5.90
C LYS A 100 -5.22 -22.92 7.16
N SER A 101 -4.80 -21.68 7.41
CA SER A 101 -5.29 -20.89 8.54
C SER A 101 -6.77 -20.57 8.41
N LEU A 102 -7.24 -20.26 7.20
CA LEU A 102 -8.65 -20.03 6.91
C LEU A 102 -9.48 -21.28 7.19
N ARG A 103 -9.10 -22.45 6.66
CA ARG A 103 -9.77 -23.75 6.91
C ARG A 103 -9.86 -24.08 8.40
N ALA A 104 -8.81 -23.79 9.17
CA ALA A 104 -8.80 -24.02 10.61
C ALA A 104 -9.69 -23.03 11.40
N SER A 105 -10.10 -21.92 10.79
CA SER A 105 -10.83 -20.83 11.45
C SER A 105 -12.29 -20.72 11.02
N VAL A 106 -12.72 -21.38 9.94
CA VAL A 106 -14.12 -21.40 9.48
C VAL A 106 -14.92 -22.53 10.10
N ASP A 107 -16.21 -22.26 10.33
CA ASP A 107 -17.18 -23.27 10.76
C ASP A 107 -17.74 -24.06 9.55
N GLU A 108 -18.50 -25.13 9.83
CA GLU A 108 -19.16 -25.95 8.80
C GLU A 108 -20.04 -25.14 7.83
N ARG A 109 -20.55 -23.97 8.23
CA ARG A 109 -21.42 -23.14 7.38
C ARG A 109 -20.65 -22.44 6.27
N LEU A 110 -19.36 -22.21 6.47
CA LEU A 110 -18.50 -21.50 5.52
C LEU A 110 -17.56 -22.42 4.72
N GLU A 111 -17.49 -23.73 5.04
CA GLU A 111 -16.66 -24.69 4.31
C GLU A 111 -16.94 -24.73 2.80
N SER A 112 -18.21 -24.69 2.41
CA SER A 112 -18.62 -24.73 1.00
C SER A 112 -18.13 -23.50 0.22
N LYS A 113 -18.12 -22.33 0.87
CA LYS A 113 -17.62 -21.07 0.32
C LYS A 113 -16.10 -21.08 0.18
N VAL A 114 -15.37 -21.64 1.16
CA VAL A 114 -13.91 -21.77 1.09
C VAL A 114 -13.51 -22.66 -0.08
N ARG A 115 -14.18 -23.80 -0.28
CA ARG A 115 -13.90 -24.71 -1.42
C ARG A 115 -14.21 -24.09 -2.78
N GLU A 116 -15.15 -23.15 -2.85
CA GLU A 116 -15.48 -22.41 -4.08
C GLU A 116 -14.38 -21.41 -4.45
N VAL A 117 -13.77 -20.75 -3.46
CA VAL A 117 -12.67 -19.79 -3.65
C VAL A 117 -11.33 -20.46 -3.96
N GLU A 118 -11.16 -21.73 -3.57
CA GLU A 118 -9.95 -22.52 -3.85
C GLU A 118 -9.93 -23.18 -5.25
N ARG A 119 -10.98 -23.03 -6.07
CA ARG A 119 -11.04 -23.52 -7.46
C ARG A 119 -10.54 -22.49 -8.47
#